data_AF-A0A5B0PR68-F1
#
_entry.id   AF-A0A5B0PR68-F1
#
_cell.length_a   1.000
_cell.length_b   1.000
_cell.length_c   1.000
_cell.angle_alpha   90.00
_cell.angle_beta   90.00
_cell.angle_gamma   90.00
#
_symmetry.space_group_name_H-M   'P 1'
#
loop_
_entity.id
_entity.type
_entity.pdbx_description
1 polymer ?
#
loop_
_entity_poly.entity_id
_entity_poly.type
_entity_poly.pdbx_seq_one_letter_code
_entity_poly.pdbx_strand_id
1 'polypeptide(L)'
;MLDQRIFHLILVLSFSAYVVQCELPCYMTGKTPLPKDVIPPKDVTCLDTKIFLDIPDITIDGKKYSEIDFKTQGKDLTPAGYALATFTAGGDNTAESLGTANKLYTAVNAALRDRGNRSILHQLKVVDFFIGSQIAATQGPEGKKKQIRNLNKTIKNCGHCTAEERQKFQDMLTKAEAL
;
A
#
# COMPACT_ATOMS: atom_id res chain seq x y z
N MET A 1 -16.76 63.32 -46.02
CA MET A 1 -15.98 63.28 -44.77
C MET A 1 -16.81 62.61 -43.70
N LEU A 2 -16.44 61.39 -43.28
CA LEU A 2 -16.40 60.93 -41.89
C LEU A 2 -15.76 59.53 -41.90
N ASP A 3 -14.53 59.44 -41.38
CA ASP A 3 -13.71 58.24 -41.26
C ASP A 3 -14.10 57.53 -39.95
N GLN A 4 -14.61 56.30 -40.05
CA GLN A 4 -15.12 55.53 -38.90
C GLN A 4 -14.16 54.39 -38.57
N ARG A 5 -13.08 54.73 -37.87
CA ARG A 5 -12.11 53.76 -37.33
C ARG A 5 -12.65 53.14 -36.05
N ILE A 6 -13.17 51.92 -36.16
CA ILE A 6 -13.56 51.09 -35.02
C ILE A 6 -12.29 50.43 -34.47
N PHE A 7 -11.83 50.89 -33.31
CA PHE A 7 -10.79 50.21 -32.52
C PHE A 7 -11.41 48.99 -31.84
N HIS A 8 -11.00 47.78 -32.24
CA HIS A 8 -11.33 46.55 -31.52
C HIS A 8 -10.46 46.42 -30.27
N LEU A 9 -11.06 46.62 -29.10
CA LEU A 9 -10.47 46.31 -27.81
C LEU A 9 -10.43 44.78 -27.66
N ILE A 10 -9.25 44.17 -27.77
CA ILE A 10 -9.06 42.74 -27.48
C ILE A 10 -8.78 42.61 -25.98
N LEU A 11 -9.78 42.16 -25.22
CA LEU A 11 -9.65 41.82 -23.81
C LEU A 11 -9.01 40.43 -23.69
N VAL A 12 -7.71 40.36 -23.42
CA VAL A 12 -7.01 39.08 -23.19
C VAL A 12 -7.28 38.62 -21.75
N LEU A 13 -8.21 37.68 -21.58
CA LEU A 13 -8.42 36.94 -20.34
C LEU A 13 -7.31 35.90 -20.19
N SER A 14 -6.22 36.27 -19.52
CA SER A 14 -5.20 35.32 -19.08
C SER A 14 -5.73 34.51 -17.89
N PHE A 15 -6.31 33.34 -18.17
CA PHE A 15 -6.57 32.33 -17.16
C PHE A 15 -5.23 31.76 -16.67
N SER A 16 -4.76 32.20 -15.50
CA SER A 16 -3.72 31.48 -14.76
C SER A 16 -4.29 30.14 -14.32
N ALA A 17 -4.15 29.13 -15.18
CA ALA A 17 -4.32 27.75 -14.77
C ALA A 17 -3.18 27.43 -13.81
N TYR A 18 -3.49 27.33 -12.51
CA TYR A 18 -2.58 26.71 -11.56
C TYR A 18 -2.41 25.26 -12.00
N VAL A 19 -1.31 24.96 -12.67
CA VAL A 19 -0.88 23.58 -12.90
C VAL A 19 -0.51 23.04 -11.54
N VAL A 20 -1.45 22.32 -10.90
CA VAL A 20 -1.17 21.56 -9.69
C VAL A 20 -0.23 20.43 -10.10
N GLN A 21 1.08 20.68 -9.97
CA GLN A 21 2.08 19.65 -10.16
C GLN A 21 1.98 18.70 -8.97
N CYS A 22 1.35 17.54 -9.18
CA CYS A 22 1.31 16.50 -8.17
C CYS A 22 2.74 16.08 -7.83
N GLU A 23 3.22 16.49 -6.65
CA GLU A 23 4.50 16.02 -6.14
C GLU A 23 4.44 14.50 -5.94
N LEU A 24 5.46 13.82 -6.44
CA LEU A 24 5.64 12.39 -6.22
C LEU A 24 5.97 12.15 -4.74
N PRO A 25 5.37 11.14 -4.08
CA PRO A 25 5.77 10.75 -2.74
C PRO A 25 7.28 10.49 -2.69
N CYS A 26 7.93 10.83 -1.57
CA CYS A 26 9.39 10.78 -1.42
C CYS A 26 10.01 9.40 -1.67
N TYR A 27 9.22 8.33 -1.53
CA TYR A 27 9.63 6.95 -1.76
C TYR A 27 9.36 6.50 -3.21
N MET A 28 8.92 7.37 -4.11
CA MET A 28 8.69 7.09 -5.52
C MET A 28 9.71 7.80 -6.42
N THR A 29 9.94 7.26 -7.61
CA THR A 29 10.82 7.81 -8.66
C THR A 29 10.06 8.25 -9.90
N GLY A 30 8.81 7.81 -10.09
CA GLY A 30 8.01 8.11 -11.28
C GLY A 30 8.45 7.34 -12.53
N LYS A 31 9.31 6.32 -12.39
CA LYS A 31 9.92 5.60 -13.52
C LYS A 31 8.93 4.68 -14.24
N THR A 32 8.03 4.04 -13.50
CA THR A 32 7.07 3.07 -14.05
C THR A 32 5.66 3.41 -13.59
N PRO A 33 4.69 3.54 -14.50
CA PRO A 33 3.29 3.75 -14.13
C PRO A 33 2.78 2.65 -13.20
N LEU A 34 2.10 3.05 -12.13
CA LEU A 34 1.46 2.10 -11.23
C LEU A 34 0.15 1.57 -11.82
N PRO A 35 -0.22 0.31 -11.51
CA PRO A 35 -1.58 -0.16 -11.74
C PRO A 35 -2.60 0.75 -11.04
N LYS A 36 -3.77 0.95 -11.65
CA LYS A 36 -4.82 1.86 -11.12
C LYS A 36 -5.29 1.52 -9.70
N ASP A 37 -5.17 0.26 -9.29
CA ASP A 37 -5.58 -0.22 -7.98
C ASP A 37 -4.49 -0.08 -6.91
N VAL A 38 -3.30 0.40 -7.27
CA VAL A 38 -2.20 0.70 -6.33
C VAL A 38 -2.16 2.20 -6.10
N ILE A 39 -2.70 2.62 -4.96
CA ILE A 39 -2.77 4.04 -4.56
C ILE A 39 -1.67 4.30 -3.53
N PRO A 40 -0.63 5.08 -3.86
CA PRO A 40 0.44 5.41 -2.91
C PRO A 40 -0.07 6.28 -1.74
N PRO A 41 0.17 5.89 -0.48
CA PRO A 41 -0.11 6.74 0.67
C PRO A 41 0.73 8.02 0.63
N LYS A 42 0.10 9.17 0.89
CA LYS A 42 0.74 10.49 0.77
C LYS A 42 1.32 11.00 2.09
N ASP A 43 0.83 10.47 3.20
CA ASP A 43 1.17 10.80 4.59
C ASP A 43 2.40 10.03 5.10
N VAL A 44 3.38 9.83 4.22
CA VAL A 44 4.58 9.03 4.51
C VAL A 44 5.81 9.91 4.43
N THR A 45 6.66 9.82 5.46
CA THR A 45 7.97 10.50 5.48
C THR A 45 9.07 9.51 5.16
N CYS A 46 10.04 9.94 4.36
CA CYS A 46 11.24 9.16 4.06
C CYS A 46 12.35 9.48 5.05
N LEU A 47 13.13 8.46 5.38
CA LEU A 47 14.33 8.54 6.19
C LEU A 47 15.57 8.38 5.32
N ASP A 48 16.72 8.80 5.84
CA ASP A 48 18.00 8.70 5.12
C ASP A 48 18.54 7.26 5.02
N THR A 49 17.99 6.34 5.82
CA THR A 49 18.28 4.91 5.74
C THR A 49 17.56 4.28 4.55
N LYS A 50 18.01 3.11 4.12
CA LYS A 50 17.43 2.38 2.99
C LYS A 50 16.83 1.05 3.42
N ILE A 51 15.75 0.68 2.75
CA ILE A 51 15.16 -0.65 2.70
C ILE A 51 15.23 -1.15 1.25
N PHE A 52 15.10 -2.45 1.03
CA PHE A 52 15.02 -3.10 -0.29
C PHE A 52 15.72 -2.38 -1.45
N LEU A 53 16.97 -2.78 -1.75
CA LEU A 53 17.83 -2.13 -2.74
C LEU A 53 18.12 -0.67 -2.33
N ASP A 54 17.31 0.27 -2.81
CA ASP A 54 17.51 1.72 -2.73
C ASP A 54 16.20 2.48 -2.45
N ILE A 55 15.20 1.81 -1.89
CA ILE A 55 13.99 2.49 -1.43
C ILE A 55 14.34 3.17 -0.09
N PRO A 56 14.12 4.48 0.09
CA PRO A 56 14.26 5.09 1.41
C PRO A 56 13.40 4.34 2.43
N ASP A 57 13.91 4.12 3.63
CA ASP A 57 13.05 3.67 4.72
C ASP A 57 11.97 4.72 4.95
N ILE A 58 10.80 4.27 5.38
CA ILE A 58 9.63 5.12 5.48
C ILE A 58 9.02 5.03 6.87
N THR A 59 8.44 6.14 7.31
CA THR A 59 7.79 6.25 8.62
C THR A 59 6.42 6.91 8.53
N ILE A 60 5.53 6.46 9.40
CA ILE A 60 4.21 7.04 9.67
C ILE A 60 4.05 7.03 11.19
N ASP A 61 3.69 8.16 11.79
CA ASP A 61 3.45 8.29 13.23
C ASP A 61 4.58 7.69 14.10
N GLY A 62 5.83 7.91 13.69
CA GLY A 62 7.03 7.39 14.35
C GLY A 62 7.33 5.90 14.13
N LYS A 63 6.41 5.14 13.51
CA LYS A 63 6.61 3.74 13.16
C LYS A 63 7.30 3.61 11.80
N LYS A 64 8.45 2.91 11.78
CA LYS A 64 9.24 2.69 10.55
C LYS A 64 8.87 1.38 9.87
N TYR A 65 9.04 1.29 8.55
CA TYR A 65 8.88 0.03 7.83
C TYR A 65 9.93 -1.00 8.25
N SER A 66 11.19 -0.60 8.40
CA SER A 66 12.28 -1.51 8.82
C SER A 66 12.03 -2.24 10.16
N GLU A 67 11.22 -1.67 11.04
CA GLU A 67 10.82 -2.28 12.31
C GLU A 67 9.74 -3.35 12.17
N ILE A 68 9.11 -3.45 11.00
CA ILE A 68 8.07 -4.44 10.69
C ILE A 68 8.34 -5.17 9.38
N ASP A 69 9.55 -5.04 8.83
CA ASP A 69 9.96 -5.68 7.59
C ASP A 69 10.10 -7.19 7.78
N PHE A 70 9.28 -7.94 7.05
CA PHE A 70 9.29 -9.41 7.09
C PHE A 70 10.65 -10.02 6.71
N LYS A 71 11.50 -9.34 5.93
CA LYS A 71 12.82 -9.86 5.57
C LYS A 71 13.83 -9.80 6.72
N THR A 72 13.70 -8.81 7.59
CA THR A 72 14.65 -8.58 8.70
C THR A 72 14.08 -9.08 10.02
N GLN A 73 12.82 -8.75 10.32
CA GLN A 73 12.14 -9.14 11.55
C GLN A 73 11.58 -10.58 11.49
N GLY A 74 11.25 -11.05 10.28
CA GLY A 74 10.72 -12.39 10.03
C GLY A 74 11.73 -13.37 9.44
N LYS A 75 13.03 -13.17 9.68
CA LYS A 75 14.12 -13.91 8.99
C LYS A 75 14.02 -15.44 9.05
N ASP A 76 13.42 -15.98 10.11
CA ASP A 76 13.28 -17.42 10.35
C ASP A 76 11.87 -17.94 9.97
N LEU A 77 11.04 -17.08 9.38
CA LEU A 77 9.66 -17.38 8.98
C LEU A 77 9.49 -17.18 7.47
N THR A 78 8.51 -17.88 6.90
CA THR A 78 8.01 -17.48 5.58
C THR A 78 7.31 -16.11 5.69
N PRO A 79 7.13 -15.36 4.58
CA PRO A 79 6.33 -14.14 4.60
C PRO A 79 4.90 -14.37 5.13
N ALA A 80 4.32 -15.54 4.88
CA ALA A 80 3.01 -15.91 5.42
C ALA A 80 3.04 -16.18 6.92
N GLY A 81 4.03 -16.94 7.39
CA GLY A 81 4.23 -17.21 8.81
C GLY A 81 4.47 -15.93 9.61
N TYR A 82 5.30 -15.03 9.08
CA TYR A 82 5.50 -13.70 9.65
C TYR A 82 4.19 -12.91 9.69
N ALA A 83 3.43 -12.89 8.60
CA ALA A 83 2.17 -12.16 8.57
C ALA A 83 1.17 -12.66 9.63
N LEU A 84 1.02 -13.98 9.75
CA LEU A 84 0.18 -14.63 10.75
C LEU A 84 0.63 -14.32 12.18
N ALA A 85 1.93 -14.40 12.46
CA ALA A 85 2.48 -14.15 13.78
C ALA A 85 2.38 -12.69 14.20
N THR A 86 2.57 -11.76 13.26
CA THR A 86 2.75 -10.34 13.57
C THR A 86 1.45 -9.53 13.45
N PHE A 87 0.57 -9.83 12.49
CA PHE A 87 -0.51 -8.91 12.10
C PHE A 87 -1.93 -9.47 12.26
N THR A 88 -2.12 -10.62 12.90
CA THR A 88 -3.47 -11.13 13.20
C THR A 88 -4.20 -10.16 14.13
N ALA A 89 -5.42 -9.75 13.78
CA ALA A 89 -6.19 -8.77 14.55
C ALA A 89 -6.50 -9.26 15.98
N GLY A 90 -6.43 -8.35 16.95
CA GLY A 90 -6.63 -8.61 18.38
C GLY A 90 -5.36 -8.36 19.20
N GLY A 91 -5.52 -8.24 20.53
CA GLY A 91 -4.41 -7.86 21.41
C GLY A 91 -3.82 -6.50 21.01
N ASP A 92 -2.50 -6.45 20.83
CA ASP A 92 -1.77 -5.24 20.42
C ASP A 92 -2.00 -4.83 18.94
N ASN A 93 -2.58 -5.73 18.14
CA ASN A 93 -2.95 -5.46 16.75
C ASN A 93 -4.34 -4.85 16.65
N THR A 94 -4.42 -3.57 17.03
CA THR A 94 -5.62 -2.74 16.90
C THR A 94 -5.85 -2.33 15.44
N ALA A 95 -7.05 -1.80 15.14
CA ALA A 95 -7.35 -1.26 13.82
C ALA A 95 -6.39 -0.12 13.41
N GLU A 96 -5.92 0.66 14.38
CA GLU A 96 -4.97 1.74 14.17
C GLU A 96 -3.56 1.22 13.84
N SER A 97 -3.01 0.32 14.67
CA SER A 97 -1.66 -0.22 14.44
C SER A 97 -1.58 -1.03 13.14
N LEU A 98 -2.61 -1.81 12.82
CA LEU A 98 -2.75 -2.48 11.54
C LEU A 98 -2.88 -1.49 10.38
N GLY A 99 -3.63 -0.40 10.56
CA GLY A 99 -3.76 0.67 9.58
C GLY A 99 -2.41 1.29 9.21
N THR A 100 -1.60 1.62 10.21
CA THR A 100 -0.23 2.13 10.02
C THR A 100 0.66 1.11 9.31
N ALA A 101 0.65 -0.15 9.75
CA ALA A 101 1.40 -1.22 9.09
C ALA A 101 0.98 -1.39 7.61
N ASN A 102 -0.32 -1.38 7.33
CA ASN A 102 -0.85 -1.52 5.97
C ASN A 102 -0.40 -0.36 5.07
N LYS A 103 -0.43 0.89 5.56
CA LYS A 103 0.07 2.04 4.79
C LYS A 103 1.56 1.89 4.47
N LEU A 104 2.38 1.51 5.45
CA LEU A 104 3.82 1.27 5.23
C LEU A 104 4.05 0.18 4.17
N TYR A 105 3.37 -0.96 4.28
CA TYR A 105 3.47 -2.05 3.28
C TYR A 105 2.96 -1.63 1.89
N THR A 106 1.86 -0.88 1.82
CA THR A 106 1.31 -0.35 0.56
C THR A 106 2.28 0.63 -0.10
N ALA A 107 2.94 1.50 0.67
CA ALA A 107 3.94 2.44 0.17
C ALA A 107 5.15 1.71 -0.43
N VAL A 108 5.67 0.67 0.25
CA VAL A 108 6.76 -0.16 -0.29
C VAL A 108 6.33 -0.93 -1.55
N ASN A 109 5.10 -1.45 -1.59
CA ASN A 109 4.55 -2.12 -2.77
C ASN A 109 4.49 -1.17 -3.98
N ALA A 110 4.03 0.06 -3.76
CA ALA A 110 4.06 1.11 -4.78
C ALA A 110 5.51 1.45 -5.21
N ALA A 111 6.43 1.63 -4.25
CA ALA A 111 7.83 1.96 -4.53
C ALA A 111 8.55 0.91 -5.39
N LEU A 112 8.34 -0.38 -5.08
CA LEU A 112 8.91 -1.50 -5.83
C LEU A 112 8.38 -1.53 -7.27
N ARG A 113 7.07 -1.35 -7.44
CA ARG A 113 6.42 -1.34 -8.76
C ARG A 113 6.87 -0.17 -9.61
N ASP A 114 6.93 1.02 -9.03
CA ASP A 114 7.40 2.24 -9.68
C ASP A 114 8.85 2.09 -10.18
N ARG A 115 9.69 1.37 -9.42
CA ARG A 115 11.09 1.08 -9.80
C ARG A 115 11.24 -0.15 -10.71
N GLY A 116 10.15 -0.84 -11.05
CA GLY A 116 10.20 -2.07 -11.85
C GLY A 116 10.76 -3.29 -11.11
N ASN A 117 10.97 -3.23 -9.79
CA ASN A 117 11.48 -4.34 -9.01
C ASN A 117 10.35 -5.32 -8.66
N ARG A 118 10.43 -6.55 -9.18
CA ARG A 118 9.41 -7.59 -9.01
C ARG A 118 9.84 -8.78 -8.17
N SER A 119 11.13 -8.92 -7.82
CA SER A 119 11.68 -10.16 -7.24
C SER A 119 11.05 -10.52 -5.89
N ILE A 120 10.80 -9.52 -5.04
CA ILE A 120 10.20 -9.71 -3.71
C ILE A 120 8.71 -9.37 -3.66
N LEU A 121 8.14 -8.90 -4.77
CA LEU A 121 6.81 -8.30 -4.80
C LEU A 121 5.72 -9.27 -4.37
N HIS A 122 5.83 -10.55 -4.74
CA HIS A 122 4.88 -11.57 -4.30
C HIS A 122 4.94 -11.81 -2.79
N GLN A 123 6.14 -11.83 -2.20
CA GLN A 123 6.34 -12.00 -0.76
C GLN A 123 5.74 -10.82 0.01
N LEU A 124 6.05 -9.59 -0.42
CA LEU A 124 5.47 -8.38 0.16
C LEU A 124 3.94 -8.40 0.10
N LYS A 125 3.38 -8.78 -1.05
CA LYS A 125 1.92 -8.83 -1.27
C LYS A 125 1.20 -9.83 -0.36
N VAL A 126 1.84 -10.94 0.02
CA VAL A 126 1.25 -11.87 1.01
C VAL A 126 0.98 -11.13 2.32
N VAL A 127 1.99 -10.39 2.80
CA VAL A 127 1.88 -9.64 4.06
C VAL A 127 0.90 -8.48 3.93
N ASP A 128 1.05 -7.64 2.89
CA ASP A 128 0.20 -6.47 2.62
C ASP A 128 -1.29 -6.86 2.53
N PHE A 129 -1.64 -7.88 1.74
CA PHE A 129 -3.03 -8.33 1.66
C PHE A 129 -3.51 -9.00 2.94
N PHE A 130 -2.63 -9.69 3.67
CA PHE A 130 -3.02 -10.24 4.97
C PHE A 130 -3.38 -9.13 5.95
N ILE A 131 -2.53 -8.11 6.14
CA ILE A 131 -2.84 -6.96 7.00
C ILE A 131 -4.18 -6.32 6.57
N GLY A 132 -4.36 -6.08 5.26
CA GLY A 132 -5.61 -5.56 4.73
C GLY A 132 -6.83 -6.45 4.99
N SER A 133 -6.67 -7.77 5.15
CA SER A 133 -7.75 -8.66 5.56
C SER A 133 -8.09 -8.52 7.05
N GLN A 134 -7.08 -8.32 7.89
CA GLN A 134 -7.23 -8.18 9.33
C GLN A 134 -7.90 -6.85 9.68
N ILE A 135 -7.54 -5.74 9.02
CA ILE A 135 -8.25 -4.46 9.10
C ILE A 135 -9.72 -4.62 8.68
N ALA A 136 -9.98 -5.38 7.62
CA ALA A 136 -11.35 -5.58 7.17
C ALA A 136 -12.15 -6.41 8.18
N ALA A 137 -11.52 -7.39 8.85
CA ALA A 137 -12.17 -8.18 9.89
C ALA A 137 -12.64 -7.30 11.08
N THR A 138 -11.88 -6.27 11.46
CA THR A 138 -12.28 -5.35 12.55
C THR A 138 -13.48 -4.47 12.21
N GLN A 139 -13.92 -4.44 10.95
CA GLN A 139 -15.09 -3.66 10.50
C GLN A 139 -16.39 -4.48 10.56
N GLY A 140 -16.35 -5.75 11.02
CA GLY A 140 -17.52 -6.60 11.12
C GLY A 140 -18.20 -6.84 9.75
N PRO A 141 -19.55 -6.87 9.68
CA PRO A 141 -20.27 -7.15 8.44
C PRO A 141 -19.91 -6.23 7.27
N GLU A 142 -19.65 -4.94 7.53
CA GLU A 142 -19.25 -3.96 6.50
C GLU A 142 -17.88 -4.27 5.86
N GLY A 143 -17.02 -4.97 6.61
CA GLY A 143 -15.70 -5.38 6.15
C GLY A 143 -15.67 -6.69 5.37
N LYS A 144 -16.71 -7.53 5.48
CA LYS A 144 -16.73 -8.92 4.98
C LYS A 144 -16.22 -9.06 3.55
N LYS A 145 -16.76 -8.27 2.61
CA LYS A 145 -16.37 -8.33 1.19
C LYS A 145 -14.88 -8.00 0.98
N LYS A 146 -14.34 -7.04 1.73
CA LYS A 146 -12.93 -6.66 1.66
C LYS A 146 -12.05 -7.74 2.29
N GLN A 147 -12.47 -8.32 3.41
CA GLN A 147 -11.77 -9.41 4.09
C GLN A 147 -11.62 -10.62 3.17
N ILE A 148 -12.73 -11.12 2.60
CA ILE A 148 -12.74 -12.26 1.66
C ILE A 148 -11.83 -11.99 0.46
N ARG A 149 -11.94 -10.81 -0.16
CA ARG A 149 -11.10 -10.42 -1.29
C ARG A 149 -9.62 -10.44 -0.93
N ASN A 150 -9.27 -9.87 0.22
CA ASN A 150 -7.89 -9.75 0.65
C ASN A 150 -7.29 -11.11 1.03
N LEU A 151 -8.03 -11.99 1.73
CA LEU A 151 -7.61 -13.37 2.00
C LEU A 151 -7.39 -14.18 0.72
N ASN A 152 -8.29 -14.08 -0.25
CA ASN A 152 -8.10 -14.70 -1.57
C ASN A 152 -6.82 -14.20 -2.26
N LYS A 153 -6.53 -12.90 -2.18
CA LYS A 153 -5.28 -12.33 -2.71
C LYS A 153 -4.06 -12.81 -1.91
N THR A 154 -4.14 -12.94 -0.58
CA THR A 154 -3.07 -13.52 0.24
C THR A 154 -2.77 -14.95 -0.22
N ILE A 155 -3.77 -15.83 -0.29
CA ILE A 155 -3.64 -17.23 -0.74
C ILE A 155 -3.04 -17.29 -2.15
N LYS A 156 -3.53 -16.46 -3.08
CA LYS A 156 -3.02 -16.40 -4.46
C LYS A 156 -1.54 -16.03 -4.54
N ASN A 157 -1.04 -15.17 -3.66
CA ASN A 157 0.37 -14.78 -3.65
C ASN A 157 1.24 -15.68 -2.75
N CYS A 158 0.62 -16.63 -2.04
CA CYS A 158 1.22 -17.58 -1.11
C CYS A 158 1.97 -18.72 -1.82
N GLY A 159 2.91 -18.40 -2.72
CA GLY A 159 3.59 -19.39 -3.57
C GLY A 159 4.51 -20.35 -2.81
N HIS A 160 5.13 -19.88 -1.72
CA HIS A 160 6.10 -20.62 -0.90
C HIS A 160 5.64 -20.83 0.54
N CYS A 161 4.33 -20.82 0.76
CA CYS A 161 3.78 -21.08 2.08
C CYS A 161 3.82 -22.57 2.40
N THR A 162 3.99 -22.89 3.67
CA THR A 162 3.76 -24.23 4.20
C THR A 162 2.29 -24.62 4.04
N ALA A 163 2.00 -25.92 4.15
CA ALA A 163 0.63 -26.42 4.09
C ALA A 163 -0.21 -25.84 5.23
N GLU A 164 0.38 -25.73 6.42
CA GLU A 164 -0.24 -25.24 7.64
C GLU A 164 -0.58 -23.75 7.54
N GLU A 165 0.34 -22.92 7.02
CA GLU A 165 0.06 -21.49 6.79
C GLU A 165 -1.05 -21.28 5.77
N ARG A 166 -1.04 -22.06 4.67
CA ARG A 166 -2.09 -21.98 3.65
C ARG A 166 -3.43 -22.42 4.23
N GLN A 167 -3.46 -23.49 5.03
CA GLN A 167 -4.68 -23.96 5.69
C GLN A 167 -5.25 -22.89 6.62
N LYS A 168 -4.42 -22.23 7.43
CA LYS A 168 -4.87 -21.12 8.29
C LYS A 168 -5.56 -20.00 7.50
N PHE A 169 -5.03 -19.62 6.35
CA PHE A 169 -5.68 -18.61 5.50
C PHE A 169 -7.01 -19.11 4.91
N GLN A 170 -7.09 -20.40 4.55
CA GLN A 170 -8.34 -21.01 4.08
C GLN A 170 -9.39 -21.06 5.19
N ASP A 171 -9.01 -21.44 6.40
CA ASP A 171 -9.92 -21.47 7.56
C ASP A 171 -10.46 -20.07 7.87
N MET A 172 -9.60 -19.04 7.83
CA MET A 172 -10.01 -17.65 7.97
C MET A 172 -10.97 -17.22 6.86
N LEU A 173 -10.74 -17.67 5.62
CA LEU A 173 -11.59 -17.36 4.47
C LEU A 173 -12.97 -17.99 4.64
N THR A 174 -13.04 -19.29 4.95
CA THR A 174 -14.29 -20.01 5.20
C THR A 174 -15.07 -19.38 6.36
N LYS A 175 -14.39 -19.00 7.44
CA LYS A 175 -15.01 -18.28 8.55
C LYS A 175 -15.60 -16.94 8.10
N ALA A 176 -14.86 -16.16 7.30
CA ALA A 176 -15.34 -14.89 6.79
C ALA A 176 -16.54 -15.05 5.84
N GLU A 177 -16.60 -16.12 5.06
CA GLU A 177 -17.73 -16.43 4.16
C GLU A 177 -19.01 -16.79 4.92
N ALA A 178 -18.88 -17.40 6.09
CA ALA A 178 -19.99 -17.84 6.94
C ALA A 178 -20.64 -16.74 7.82
N LEU A 179 -20.00 -15.58 7.97
CA LEU A 179 -20.51 -14.43 8.76
C LEU A 179 -21.61 -13.65 8.04
#